data_AF-A0A8H4VVI1-F1
#
_entry.id   AF-A0A8H4VVI1-F1
#
_cell.length_a   1.000
_cell.length_b   1.000
_cell.length_c   1.000
_cell.angle_alpha   90.00
_cell.angle_beta   90.00
_cell.angle_gamma   90.00
#
_symmetry.space_group_name_H-M   'P 1'
#
loop_
_entity.id
_entity.type
_entity.pdbx_description
1 polymer ?
#
loop_
_entity_poly.entity_id
_entity_poly.type
_entity_poly.pdbx_seq_one_letter_code
_entity_poly.pdbx_strand_id
1 'polypeptide(L)'
;MTIPHFDDAEFKSLTYPFSKGLPPVLTGANVDADSTPESGENNAANDLRIKMYPFLFQRGKYLDYYTGLHEPSITDTLRNVLRRQGSITDQDIKDIVPADMQDWFPQLSIDVNWPATIMIHGTVDEIVPIEESRYLFEAIAAKSKSPVRLIEIKDDYAVHSWDCFPGAEAQSKAEFDSIKDFIQEHL
;
A
#
# COMPACT_ATOMS: atom_id res chain seq x y z
N MET A 1 14.35 -10.44 4.13
CA MET A 1 13.71 -10.54 5.46
C MET A 1 12.45 -11.39 5.28
N THR A 2 12.10 -12.32 6.18
CA THR A 2 10.84 -13.09 6.03
C THR A 2 9.71 -12.38 6.77
N ILE A 3 8.62 -12.05 6.08
CA ILE A 3 7.42 -11.49 6.71
C ILE A 3 6.88 -12.51 7.74
N PRO A 4 6.70 -12.14 9.01
CA PRO A 4 6.14 -13.05 10.01
C PRO A 4 4.69 -13.41 9.64
N HIS A 5 4.34 -14.69 9.72
CA HIS A 5 2.95 -15.13 9.57
C HIS A 5 2.20 -14.86 10.87
N PHE A 6 1.14 -14.06 10.82
CA PHE A 6 0.31 -13.74 11.99
C PHE A 6 -0.78 -14.79 12.23
N ASP A 7 -1.17 -15.05 13.48
CA ASP A 7 -2.29 -15.93 13.84
C ASP A 7 -3.59 -15.11 14.01
N ASP A 8 -4.67 -15.54 13.37
CA ASP A 8 -5.99 -14.88 13.48
C ASP A 8 -6.48 -14.77 14.93
N ALA A 9 -6.13 -15.73 15.79
CA ALA A 9 -6.54 -15.73 17.19
C ALA A 9 -6.01 -14.51 17.96
N GLU A 10 -4.81 -14.03 17.62
CA GLU A 10 -4.17 -12.87 18.26
C GLU A 10 -4.94 -11.57 17.95
N PHE A 11 -5.49 -11.46 16.74
CA PHE A 11 -6.12 -10.24 16.22
C PHE A 11 -7.64 -10.22 16.40
N LYS A 12 -8.26 -11.30 16.89
CA LYS A 12 -9.73 -11.45 17.03
C LYS A 12 -10.43 -10.31 17.78
N SER A 13 -9.75 -9.66 18.73
CA SER A 13 -10.33 -8.54 19.48
C SER A 13 -10.34 -7.21 18.71
N LEU A 14 -9.60 -7.16 17.61
CA LEU A 14 -9.34 -5.97 16.81
C LEU A 14 -9.82 -6.12 15.36
N THR A 15 -10.47 -7.24 15.00
CA THR A 15 -11.00 -7.50 13.66
C THR A 15 -12.51 -7.66 13.68
N TYR A 16 -13.15 -7.38 12.54
CA TYR A 16 -14.58 -7.61 12.36
C TYR A 16 -14.89 -9.11 12.18
N PRO A 17 -16.02 -9.64 12.72
CA PRO A 17 -16.97 -8.96 13.58
C PRO A 17 -16.40 -8.76 15.00
N PHE A 18 -16.45 -7.52 15.49
CA PHE A 18 -15.84 -7.17 16.77
C PHE A 18 -16.59 -7.84 17.94
N SER A 19 -15.94 -8.83 18.56
CA SER A 19 -16.55 -9.65 19.62
C SER A 19 -17.01 -8.88 20.87
N LYS A 20 -16.48 -7.67 21.09
CA LYS A 20 -16.78 -6.83 22.27
C LYS A 20 -17.25 -5.41 21.89
N GLY A 21 -17.75 -5.22 20.68
CA GLY A 21 -17.99 -3.89 20.11
C GLY A 21 -16.70 -3.24 19.58
N LEU A 22 -16.81 -2.01 19.08
CA LEU A 22 -15.67 -1.30 18.47
C LEU A 22 -14.48 -1.21 19.44
N PRO A 23 -13.26 -1.52 18.99
CA PRO A 23 -12.07 -1.28 19.79
C PRO A 23 -12.00 0.18 20.24
N PRO A 24 -11.56 0.47 21.47
CA PRO A 24 -11.44 1.84 21.93
C PRO A 24 -10.45 2.61 21.07
N VAL A 25 -10.80 3.86 20.73
CA VAL A 25 -9.88 4.80 20.10
C VAL A 25 -8.76 5.10 21.10
N LEU A 26 -7.53 4.78 20.73
CA LEU A 26 -6.36 5.14 21.53
C LEU A 26 -5.80 6.47 21.02
N THR A 27 -5.82 7.48 21.88
CA THR A 27 -5.08 8.73 21.65
C THR A 27 -3.71 8.58 22.32
N GLY A 28 -2.64 8.44 21.54
CA GLY A 28 -1.27 8.34 22.07
C GLY A 28 -0.46 7.10 21.68
N ALA A 29 -0.82 6.40 20.59
CA ALA A 29 0.10 5.44 20.00
C ALA A 29 1.32 6.22 19.46
N ASN A 30 2.49 6.06 20.09
CA ASN A 30 3.75 6.48 19.49
C ASN A 30 3.98 5.57 18.28
N VAL A 31 3.67 6.07 17.10
CA VAL A 31 4.10 5.50 15.83
C VAL A 31 5.56 5.92 15.61
N ASP A 32 6.42 5.67 16.59
CA ASP A 32 7.86 5.81 16.37
C ASP A 32 8.28 4.64 15.50
N ALA A 33 8.31 4.88 14.18
CA ALA A 33 8.89 3.96 13.20
C ALA A 33 10.36 3.63 13.52
N ASP A 34 11.01 4.48 14.33
CA ASP A 34 12.38 4.37 14.83
C ASP A 34 12.50 3.69 16.21
N SER A 35 11.43 3.11 16.78
CA SER A 35 11.54 2.48 18.10
C SER A 35 12.49 1.28 18.05
N THR A 36 13.76 1.51 18.39
CA THR A 36 14.72 0.46 18.64
C THR A 36 14.25 -0.34 19.86
N PRO A 37 14.57 -1.65 19.94
CA PRO A 37 14.17 -2.48 21.07
C PRO A 37 14.70 -2.03 22.45
N GLU A 38 15.54 -1.00 22.50
CA GLU A 38 16.25 -0.55 23.70
C GLU A 38 15.46 0.45 24.57
N SER A 39 14.40 1.08 24.06
CA SER A 39 13.53 1.92 24.90
C SER A 39 12.54 1.06 25.69
N GLY A 40 12.97 0.61 26.88
CA GLY A 40 12.24 -0.29 27.79
C GLY A 40 10.87 0.17 28.32
N GLU A 41 10.24 1.19 27.75
CA GLU A 41 8.90 1.64 28.10
C GLU A 41 8.14 1.96 26.79
N ASN A 42 7.06 1.23 26.52
CA ASN A 42 6.29 1.21 25.26
C ASN A 42 7.00 0.61 24.03
N ASN A 43 7.09 -0.71 23.98
CA ASN A 43 7.40 -1.43 22.74
C ASN A 43 6.24 -1.32 21.74
N ALA A 44 6.19 -0.23 20.98
CA ALA A 44 5.35 -0.06 19.80
C ALA A 44 5.47 -1.26 18.85
N ALA A 45 6.67 -1.84 18.74
CA ALA A 45 6.95 -3.07 18.01
C ALA A 45 6.13 -4.31 18.45
N ASN A 46 5.53 -4.31 19.64
CA ASN A 46 4.68 -5.40 20.13
C ASN A 46 3.19 -5.05 20.23
N ASP A 47 2.78 -3.82 19.89
CA ASP A 47 1.36 -3.48 19.84
C ASP A 47 0.71 -4.17 18.64
N LEU A 48 -0.33 -4.97 18.91
CA LEU A 48 -1.13 -5.63 17.88
C LEU A 48 -1.79 -4.64 16.92
N ARG A 49 -2.03 -3.38 17.33
CA ARG A 49 -2.56 -2.33 16.45
C ARG A 49 -1.57 -1.91 15.38
N ILE A 50 -0.28 -1.86 15.72
CA ILE A 50 0.79 -1.58 14.74
C ILE A 50 0.93 -2.76 13.78
N LYS A 51 0.80 -3.99 14.29
CA LYS A 51 0.79 -5.22 13.49
C LYS A 51 -0.52 -5.45 12.71
N MET A 52 -1.53 -4.59 12.85
CA MET A 52 -2.82 -4.74 12.18
C MET A 52 -2.71 -4.58 10.67
N TYR A 53 -1.96 -3.58 10.21
CA TYR A 53 -1.74 -3.31 8.80
C TYR A 53 -1.17 -4.52 8.04
N PRO A 54 -0.01 -5.10 8.44
CA PRO A 54 0.54 -6.24 7.72
C PRO A 54 -0.33 -7.49 7.90
N PHE A 55 -0.98 -7.67 9.06
CA PHE A 55 -1.97 -8.72 9.27
C PHE A 55 -3.11 -8.64 8.25
N LEU A 56 -3.75 -7.47 8.08
CA LEU A 56 -4.87 -7.27 7.17
C LEU A 56 -4.47 -7.45 5.71
N PHE A 57 -3.24 -7.06 5.34
CA PHE A 57 -2.69 -7.30 4.01
C PHE A 57 -2.48 -8.78 3.70
N GLN A 58 -1.96 -9.58 4.64
CA GLN A 58 -1.85 -11.03 4.46
C GLN A 58 -3.21 -11.71 4.17
N ARG A 59 -4.32 -11.15 4.69
CA ARG A 59 -5.68 -11.64 4.42
C ARG A 59 -6.34 -10.97 3.21
N GLY A 60 -5.74 -9.91 2.66
CA GLY A 60 -6.36 -9.00 1.69
C GLY A 60 -7.66 -8.35 2.21
N LYS A 61 -7.77 -8.13 3.51
CA LYS A 61 -8.96 -7.57 4.19
C LYS A 61 -8.80 -6.12 4.61
N TYR A 62 -7.67 -5.49 4.27
CA TYR A 62 -7.38 -4.11 4.63
C TYR A 62 -8.45 -3.12 4.16
N LEU A 63 -8.91 -3.24 2.91
CA LEU A 63 -9.90 -2.33 2.34
C LEU A 63 -11.25 -2.40 3.05
N ASP A 64 -11.78 -3.61 3.30
CA ASP A 64 -13.01 -3.81 4.06
C ASP A 64 -12.90 -3.21 5.47
N TYR A 65 -11.75 -3.41 6.13
CA TYR A 65 -11.49 -2.89 7.47
C TYR A 65 -11.38 -1.37 7.50
N TYR A 66 -10.66 -0.78 6.54
CA TYR A 66 -10.44 0.65 6.45
C TYR A 66 -11.73 1.42 6.12
N THR A 67 -12.56 0.87 5.22
CA THR A 67 -13.84 1.46 4.81
C THR A 67 -15.00 1.15 5.77
N GLY A 68 -14.85 0.10 6.60
CA GLY A 68 -15.94 -0.45 7.40
C GLY A 68 -16.98 -1.25 6.59
N LEU A 69 -16.76 -1.44 5.29
CA LEU A 69 -17.66 -2.16 4.39
C LEU A 69 -17.37 -3.66 4.42
N HIS A 70 -17.81 -4.28 5.52
CA HIS A 70 -17.66 -5.72 5.71
C HIS A 70 -18.80 -6.53 5.08
N GLU A 71 -20.00 -5.94 4.95
CA GLU A 71 -21.20 -6.60 4.44
C GLU A 71 -22.06 -5.64 3.59
N PRO A 72 -22.09 -5.80 2.25
CA PRO A 72 -21.25 -6.70 1.47
C PRO A 72 -19.76 -6.28 1.50
N SER A 73 -18.86 -7.25 1.55
CA SER A 73 -17.41 -7.03 1.49
C SER A 73 -16.96 -6.57 0.10
N ILE A 74 -16.25 -5.45 0.01
CA ILE A 74 -15.64 -4.98 -1.25
C ILE A 74 -14.62 -6.00 -1.73
N THR A 75 -13.72 -6.44 -0.84
CA THR A 75 -12.68 -7.42 -1.16
C THR A 75 -13.28 -8.69 -1.75
N ASP A 76 -14.29 -9.28 -1.10
CA ASP A 76 -14.84 -10.56 -1.54
C ASP A 76 -15.60 -10.40 -2.86
N THR A 77 -16.24 -9.26 -3.07
CA THR A 77 -16.90 -8.95 -4.34
C THR A 77 -15.89 -8.81 -5.48
N LEU A 78 -14.79 -8.06 -5.28
CA LEU A 78 -13.71 -7.93 -6.27
C LEU A 78 -13.04 -9.28 -6.58
N ARG A 79 -12.77 -10.11 -5.56
CA ARG A 79 -12.24 -11.47 -5.74
C ARG A 79 -13.19 -12.34 -6.57
N ASN A 80 -14.50 -12.22 -6.36
CA ASN A 80 -15.48 -12.98 -7.12
C ASN A 80 -15.58 -12.49 -8.57
N VAL A 81 -15.39 -11.19 -8.84
CA VAL A 81 -15.21 -10.68 -10.21
C VAL A 81 -13.95 -11.28 -10.84
N LEU A 82 -12.80 -11.15 -10.17
CA LEU A 82 -11.52 -11.66 -10.66
C LEU A 82 -11.57 -13.17 -10.97
N ARG A 83 -12.16 -13.98 -10.09
CA ARG A 83 -12.32 -15.43 -10.32
C ARG A 83 -13.20 -15.76 -11.54
N ARG A 84 -14.20 -14.94 -11.82
CA ARG A 84 -15.13 -15.17 -12.94
C ARG A 84 -14.57 -14.68 -14.27
N GLN A 85 -13.87 -13.55 -14.27
CA GLN A 85 -13.45 -12.85 -15.48
C GLN A 85 -11.95 -13.00 -15.80
N GLY A 86 -11.12 -13.33 -14.81
CA GLY A 86 -9.66 -13.39 -14.93
C GLY A 86 -8.95 -12.04 -14.76
N SER A 87 -9.69 -10.93 -14.78
CA SER A 87 -9.21 -9.57 -14.52
C SER A 87 -10.28 -8.72 -13.83
N ILE A 88 -9.90 -7.52 -13.38
CA ILE A 88 -10.80 -6.49 -12.83
C ILE A 88 -10.63 -5.24 -13.68
N THR A 89 -11.73 -4.64 -14.12
CA THR A 89 -11.74 -3.38 -14.86
C THR A 89 -12.11 -2.19 -13.97
N ASP A 90 -11.82 -0.97 -14.44
CA ASP A 90 -12.28 0.27 -13.77
C ASP A 90 -13.80 0.29 -13.56
N GLN A 91 -14.57 -0.28 -14.50
CA GLN A 91 -16.03 -0.33 -14.40
C GLN A 91 -16.47 -1.30 -13.30
N ASP A 92 -15.82 -2.47 -13.18
CA ASP A 92 -16.14 -3.41 -12.09
C ASP A 92 -15.91 -2.76 -10.72
N ILE A 93 -14.84 -1.96 -10.57
CA ILE A 93 -14.57 -1.23 -9.32
C ILE A 93 -15.68 -0.20 -9.07
N LYS A 94 -16.07 0.58 -10.08
CA LYS A 94 -17.15 1.59 -9.96
C LYS A 94 -18.51 0.99 -9.61
N ASP A 95 -18.79 -0.22 -10.09
CA ASP A 95 -20.04 -0.92 -9.82
C ASP A 95 -20.09 -1.51 -8.39
N ILE A 96 -18.92 -1.79 -7.79
CA ILE A 96 -18.79 -2.40 -6.46
C ILE A 96 -18.61 -1.36 -5.36
N VAL A 97 -17.79 -0.35 -5.61
CA VAL A 97 -17.38 0.66 -4.63
C VAL A 97 -18.39 1.81 -4.61
N PRO A 98 -18.92 2.18 -3.43
CA PRO A 98 -19.78 3.36 -3.29
C PRO A 98 -19.18 4.62 -3.91
N ALA A 99 -20.00 5.42 -4.58
CA ALA A 99 -19.54 6.57 -5.37
C ALA A 99 -18.72 7.58 -4.54
N ASP A 100 -19.05 7.77 -3.27
CA ASP A 100 -18.35 8.65 -2.32
C ASP A 100 -17.00 8.10 -1.84
N MET A 101 -16.68 6.84 -2.15
CA MET A 101 -15.41 6.19 -1.86
C MET A 101 -14.54 5.95 -3.11
N GLN A 102 -15.07 6.21 -4.31
CA GLN A 102 -14.33 5.94 -5.56
C GLN A 102 -13.06 6.80 -5.68
N ASP A 103 -13.05 7.99 -5.09
CA ASP A 103 -11.87 8.87 -5.04
C ASP A 103 -10.68 8.25 -4.27
N TRP A 104 -10.93 7.21 -3.47
CA TRP A 104 -9.88 6.49 -2.73
C TRP A 104 -9.14 5.45 -3.59
N PHE A 105 -9.56 5.27 -4.85
CA PHE A 105 -8.99 4.32 -5.80
C PHE A 105 -8.22 5.13 -6.87
N PRO A 106 -6.89 5.31 -6.72
CA PRO A 106 -6.12 6.21 -7.59
C PRO A 106 -6.30 5.90 -9.09
N GLN A 107 -6.47 4.63 -9.44
CA GLN A 107 -6.68 4.20 -10.83
C GLN A 107 -7.93 4.79 -11.49
N LEU A 108 -8.96 5.14 -10.70
CA LEU A 108 -10.19 5.75 -11.19
C LEU A 108 -10.04 7.26 -11.43
N SER A 109 -9.04 7.88 -10.80
CA SER A 109 -8.76 9.32 -10.87
C SER A 109 -7.79 9.71 -11.98
N ILE A 110 -7.20 8.73 -12.68
CA ILE A 110 -6.27 8.99 -13.78
C ILE A 110 -7.02 9.56 -14.98
N ASP A 111 -6.66 10.78 -15.36
CA ASP A 111 -7.21 11.48 -16.51
C ASP A 111 -6.12 12.11 -17.40
N VAL A 112 -6.55 12.86 -18.42
CA VAL A 112 -5.68 13.53 -19.38
C VAL A 112 -4.80 14.63 -18.77
N ASN A 113 -5.20 15.15 -17.61
CA ASN A 113 -4.53 16.24 -16.89
C ASN A 113 -3.67 15.72 -15.73
N TRP A 114 -3.53 14.40 -15.58
CA TRP A 114 -2.69 13.81 -14.55
C TRP A 114 -1.27 14.42 -14.60
N PRO A 115 -0.69 14.84 -13.47
CA PRO A 115 0.58 15.55 -13.45
C PRO A 115 1.75 14.67 -13.92
N ALA A 116 2.86 15.32 -14.30
CA ALA A 116 4.11 14.61 -14.54
C ALA A 116 4.45 13.74 -13.32
N THR A 117 4.68 12.45 -13.56
CA THR A 117 4.79 11.45 -12.48
C THR A 117 6.07 10.63 -12.63
N ILE A 118 6.86 10.54 -11.57
CA ILE A 118 7.96 9.59 -11.48
C ILE A 118 7.72 8.66 -10.30
N MET A 119 7.93 7.37 -10.53
CA MET A 119 7.80 6.31 -9.53
C MET A 119 9.13 5.58 -9.40
N ILE A 120 9.48 5.20 -8.19
CA ILE A 120 10.61 4.32 -7.88
C ILE A 120 10.10 3.18 -7.01
N HIS A 121 10.44 1.95 -7.37
CA HIS A 121 9.95 0.77 -6.66
C HIS A 121 10.96 -0.37 -6.77
N GLY A 122 11.29 -0.99 -5.65
CA GLY A 122 12.08 -2.20 -5.62
C GLY A 122 11.36 -3.44 -6.15
N THR A 123 12.08 -4.28 -6.91
CA THR A 123 11.45 -5.46 -7.53
C THR A 123 11.26 -6.64 -6.58
N VAL A 124 11.75 -6.52 -5.34
CA VAL A 124 11.62 -7.54 -4.29
C VAL A 124 10.80 -7.01 -3.09
N ASP A 125 10.01 -5.95 -3.30
CA ASP A 125 9.05 -5.47 -2.30
C ASP A 125 8.03 -6.58 -1.98
N GLU A 126 8.05 -6.98 -0.71
CA GLU A 126 7.28 -8.09 -0.18
C GLU A 126 5.90 -7.66 0.34
N ILE A 127 5.65 -6.35 0.48
CA ILE A 127 4.41 -5.78 1.01
C ILE A 127 3.51 -5.27 -0.11
N VAL A 128 4.10 -4.58 -1.08
CA VAL A 128 3.41 -4.02 -2.25
C VAL A 128 4.05 -4.59 -3.51
N PRO A 129 3.35 -5.44 -4.28
CA PRO A 129 3.92 -6.01 -5.50
C PRO A 129 4.33 -4.92 -6.51
N ILE A 130 5.47 -5.10 -7.17
CA ILE A 130 5.95 -4.21 -8.24
C ILE A 130 4.93 -4.07 -9.39
N GLU A 131 4.09 -5.08 -9.59
CA GLU A 131 2.99 -5.08 -10.56
C GLU A 131 2.03 -3.90 -10.34
N GLU A 132 1.84 -3.43 -9.12
CA GLU A 132 1.00 -2.26 -8.83
C GLU A 132 1.57 -0.98 -9.46
N SER A 133 2.88 -0.76 -9.35
CA SER A 133 3.55 0.39 -9.98
C SER A 133 3.64 0.27 -11.49
N ARG A 134 3.83 -0.95 -12.01
CA ARG A 134 3.79 -1.21 -13.46
C ARG A 134 2.40 -0.90 -14.03
N TYR A 135 1.35 -1.37 -13.36
CA TYR A 135 -0.03 -1.08 -13.75
C TYR A 135 -0.31 0.43 -13.73
N LEU A 136 0.07 1.12 -12.65
CA LEU A 136 -0.13 2.57 -12.56
C LEU A 136 0.65 3.35 -13.63
N PHE A 137 1.90 2.95 -13.90
CA PHE A 137 2.71 3.48 -14.98
C PHE A 137 2.02 3.35 -16.33
N GLU A 138 1.55 2.16 -16.67
CA GLU A 138 0.84 1.89 -17.93
C GLU A 138 -0.47 2.68 -18.01
N ALA A 139 -1.22 2.76 -16.91
CA ALA A 139 -2.49 3.48 -16.85
C ALA A 139 -2.29 4.99 -17.06
N ILE A 140 -1.29 5.61 -16.41
CA ILE A 140 -0.94 7.02 -16.61
C ILE A 140 -0.44 7.24 -18.04
N ALA A 141 0.48 6.39 -18.54
CA ALA A 141 1.03 6.51 -19.89
C ALA A 141 -0.06 6.42 -20.97
N ALA A 142 -1.11 5.62 -20.74
CA ALA A 142 -2.22 5.45 -21.67
C ALA A 142 -3.24 6.60 -21.64
N LYS A 143 -3.45 7.23 -20.48
CA LYS A 143 -4.54 8.20 -20.26
C LYS A 143 -4.08 9.66 -20.19
N SER A 144 -2.86 9.91 -19.71
CA SER A 144 -2.30 11.25 -19.50
C SER A 144 -1.51 11.75 -20.71
N LYS A 145 -1.38 13.07 -20.83
CA LYS A 145 -0.43 13.73 -21.75
C LYS A 145 0.90 14.08 -21.10
N SER A 146 1.00 13.96 -19.78
CA SER A 146 2.19 14.34 -19.02
C SER A 146 3.25 13.24 -19.08
N PRO A 147 4.55 13.60 -18.93
CA PRO A 147 5.61 12.62 -18.78
C PRO A 147 5.37 11.69 -17.59
N VAL A 148 5.63 10.39 -17.79
CA VAL A 148 5.61 9.40 -16.73
C VAL A 148 6.86 8.52 -16.80
N ARG A 149 7.47 8.22 -15.64
CA ARG A 149 8.65 7.35 -15.53
C ARG A 149 8.48 6.36 -14.37
N LEU A 150 8.92 5.11 -14.59
CA LEU A 150 9.06 4.10 -13.55
C LEU A 150 10.53 3.65 -13.47
N ILE A 151 11.12 3.77 -12.29
CA ILE A 151 12.44 3.26 -11.96
C ILE A 151 12.25 1.99 -11.13
N GLU A 152 12.67 0.85 -11.68
CA GLU A 152 12.67 -0.43 -10.98
C GLU A 152 14.06 -0.70 -10.38
N ILE A 153 14.15 -0.87 -9.07
CA ILE A 153 15.41 -1.24 -8.39
C ILE A 153 15.52 -2.76 -8.37
N LYS A 154 16.42 -3.29 -9.21
CA LYS A 154 16.56 -4.73 -9.51
C LYS A 154 17.63 -5.41 -8.68
N ASP A 155 17.63 -5.14 -7.38
CA ASP A 155 18.59 -5.70 -6.44
C ASP A 155 17.89 -6.36 -5.26
N ASP A 156 18.58 -7.31 -4.61
CA ASP A 156 18.03 -8.10 -3.49
C ASP A 156 17.73 -7.27 -2.24
N TYR A 157 18.26 -6.03 -2.14
CA TYR A 157 17.98 -5.10 -1.03
C TYR A 157 16.75 -4.22 -1.27
N ALA A 158 16.15 -4.27 -2.47
CA ALA A 158 15.06 -3.41 -2.88
C ALA A 158 13.70 -3.90 -2.35
N VAL A 159 13.64 -4.13 -1.04
CA VAL A 159 12.46 -4.52 -0.27
C VAL A 159 11.57 -3.31 0.03
N HIS A 160 10.44 -3.52 0.69
CA HIS A 160 9.58 -2.40 1.10
C HIS A 160 10.37 -1.36 1.92
N SER A 161 10.20 -0.08 1.57
CA SER A 161 10.87 1.05 2.24
C SER A 161 12.40 0.96 2.28
N TRP A 162 13.03 0.32 1.27
CA TRP A 162 14.49 0.19 1.18
C TRP A 162 15.23 1.54 1.22
N ASP A 163 14.59 2.60 0.75
CA ASP A 163 15.10 3.98 0.72
C ASP A 163 15.28 4.59 2.11
N CYS A 164 14.65 4.00 3.13
CA CYS A 164 14.79 4.40 4.53
C CYS A 164 16.03 3.78 5.21
N PHE A 165 16.71 2.82 4.59
CA PHE A 165 17.86 2.17 5.22
C PHE A 165 19.13 3.03 5.16
N PRO A 166 20.01 2.95 6.19
CA PRO A 166 21.30 3.64 6.16
C PRO A 166 22.12 3.25 4.93
N GLY A 167 22.55 4.25 4.16
CA GLY A 167 23.35 4.05 2.95
C GLY A 167 22.55 3.88 1.65
N ALA A 168 21.21 3.85 1.70
CA ALA A 168 20.36 3.74 0.52
C ALA A 168 20.67 4.83 -0.52
N GLU A 169 20.85 6.09 -0.08
CA GLU A 169 21.21 7.21 -0.97
C GLU A 169 22.52 6.97 -1.72
N ALA A 170 23.55 6.44 -1.05
CA ALA A 170 24.83 6.15 -1.68
C ALA A 170 24.73 4.95 -2.64
N GLN A 171 23.91 3.97 -2.30
CA GLN A 171 23.73 2.74 -3.06
C GLN A 171 22.93 2.95 -4.36
N SER A 172 21.87 3.76 -4.29
CA SER A 172 20.97 4.05 -5.42
C SER A 172 21.10 5.51 -5.89
N LYS A 173 22.34 6.03 -5.85
CA LYS A 173 22.63 7.43 -6.16
C LYS A 173 22.15 7.84 -7.55
N ALA A 174 22.37 6.99 -8.56
CA ALA A 174 22.02 7.30 -9.93
C ALA A 174 20.49 7.44 -10.12
N GLU A 175 19.73 6.61 -9.42
CA GLU A 175 18.27 6.61 -9.42
C GLU A 175 17.72 7.84 -8.69
N PHE A 176 18.30 8.20 -7.54
CA PHE A 176 17.92 9.43 -6.84
C PHE A 176 18.29 10.70 -7.62
N ASP A 177 19.44 10.73 -8.29
CA ASP A 177 19.81 11.83 -9.18
C ASP A 177 18.81 11.94 -10.35
N SER A 178 18.39 10.81 -10.94
CA SER A 178 17.36 10.77 -11.99
C SER A 178 16.00 11.31 -11.53
N ILE A 179 15.62 11.05 -10.26
CA ILE A 179 14.40 11.61 -9.67
C ILE A 179 14.52 13.14 -9.53
N LYS A 180 15.65 13.60 -8.99
CA LYS A 180 15.92 15.04 -8.85
C LYS A 180 15.85 15.75 -10.21
N ASP A 181 16.47 15.17 -11.24
CA ASP A 181 16.47 15.75 -12.59
C ASP A 181 15.05 15.81 -13.17
N PHE A 182 14.25 14.75 -13.01
CA PHE A 182 12.84 14.74 -13.43
C PHE A 182 12.02 15.83 -12.74
N ILE A 183 12.22 16.00 -11.43
CA ILE A 183 11.54 17.05 -10.65
C ILE A 183 11.95 18.45 -11.15
N GLN A 184 13.23 18.67 -11.43
CA GLN A 184 13.73 19.95 -11.96
C GLN A 184 13.22 20.26 -13.37
N GLU A 185 12.94 19.24 -14.19
CA GLU A 185 12.40 19.40 -15.54
C GLU A 185 10.91 19.81 -15.55
N HIS A 186 10.19 19.52 -14.46
CA HIS A 186 8.72 19.55 -14.46
C HIS A 186 8.07 20.37 -13.32
N LEU A 187 8.87 21.03 -12.46
CA LEU A 187 8.44 22.07 -11.52
C LEU A 187 8.68 23.48 -12.08
#